data_AF-A0A285KRL0-F1
#
_entry.id   AF-A0A285KRL0-F1
#
_cell.length_a   1.000
_cell.length_b   1.000
_cell.length_c   1.000
_cell.angle_alpha   90.00
_cell.angle_beta   90.00
_cell.angle_gamma   90.00
#
_symmetry.space_group_name_H-M   'P 1'
#
loop_
_entity.id
_entity.type
_entity.pdbx_description
1 polymer ?
#
loop_
_entity_poly.entity_id
_entity_poly.type
_entity_poly.pdbx_seq_one_letter_code
_entity_poly.pdbx_strand_id
1 'polypeptide(L)' 'MAQKTLAELIDGDLPPAIAALPPDRLAALAETVERAEHKEFYDLQAAANSLLDLVPKMLRGAVKKAVRM' A
#
# COMPACT_ATOMS: atom_id res chain seq x y z
N MET A 1 4.09 17.23 -5.32
CA MET A 1 3.29 16.08 -5.80
C MET A 1 1.84 16.45 -5.58
N ALA A 2 0.99 16.46 -6.60
CA ALA A 2 -0.44 16.67 -6.40
C ALA A 2 -1.02 15.47 -5.66
N GLN A 3 -1.85 15.70 -4.64
CA GLN A 3 -2.50 14.61 -3.92
C GLN A 3 -3.47 13.89 -4.85
N LYS A 4 -3.38 12.56 -4.92
CA LYS A 4 -4.28 11.75 -5.74
C LYS A 4 -5.71 11.88 -5.20
N THR A 5 -6.67 11.92 -6.11
CA THR A 5 -8.09 11.95 -5.73
C THR A 5 -8.57 10.55 -5.35
N LEU A 6 -9.64 10.46 -4.56
CA LEU A 6 -10.20 9.15 -4.16
C LEU A 6 -10.60 8.28 -5.36
N ALA A 7 -11.04 8.91 -6.45
CA ALA A 7 -11.40 8.22 -7.69
C ALA A 7 -10.18 7.69 -8.47
N GLU A 8 -8.98 8.18 -8.19
CA GLU A 8 -7.73 7.66 -8.77
C GLU A 8 -7.12 6.53 -7.93
N LEU A 9 -7.51 6.42 -6.65
CA LEU A 9 -7.00 5.43 -5.71
C LEU A 9 -7.84 4.14 -5.72
N ILE A 10 -9.13 4.24 -6.02
CA ILE A 10 -10.05 3.09 -5.99
C ILE A 10 -10.48 2.75 -7.41
N ASP A 11 -10.24 1.49 -7.81
CA ASP A 11 -10.76 0.98 -9.07
C ASP A 11 -12.29 0.83 -8.99
N GLY A 12 -13.00 1.50 -9.91
CA GLY A 12 -14.45 1.44 -10.06
C GLY A 12 -15.18 2.69 -9.58
N ASP A 13 -16.49 2.73 -9.83
CA ASP A 13 -17.32 3.87 -9.44
C ASP A 13 -17.45 3.96 -7.92
N LEU A 14 -17.27 5.17 -7.38
CA LEU A 14 -17.50 5.43 -5.97
C LEU A 14 -18.97 5.15 -5.62
N PRO A 15 -19.24 4.45 -4.50
CA PRO A 15 -20.60 4.26 -4.02
C PRO A 15 -21.32 5.61 -3.90
N PRO A 16 -22.62 5.72 -4.23
CA PRO A 16 -23.35 6.99 -4.23
C PRO A 16 -23.24 7.77 -2.92
N ALA A 17 -23.21 7.05 -1.79
CA ALA A 17 -23.06 7.65 -0.47
C ALA A 17 -21.69 8.30 -0.24
N ILE A 18 -20.63 7.79 -0.87
CA ILE A 18 -19.27 8.35 -0.78
C ILE A 18 -19.11 9.49 -1.78
N ALA A 19 -19.60 9.33 -3.01
CA ALA A 19 -19.55 10.38 -4.02
C ALA A 19 -20.29 11.67 -3.60
N ALA A 20 -21.33 11.53 -2.76
CA ALA A 20 -22.09 12.66 -2.22
C ALA A 20 -21.41 13.39 -1.05
N LEU A 21 -20.23 12.94 -0.60
CA LEU A 21 -19.52 13.58 0.51
C LEU A 21 -18.99 14.96 0.12
N PRO A 22 -18.89 15.90 1.07
CA PRO A 22 -18.23 17.18 0.85
C PRO A 22 -16.77 17.00 0.39
N PRO A 23 -16.22 17.93 -0.41
CA PRO A 23 -14.85 17.84 -0.92
C PRO A 23 -13.79 17.61 0.17
N ASP A 24 -13.91 18.27 1.32
CA ASP A 24 -12.98 18.11 2.44
C ASP A 24 -12.99 16.68 3.01
N ARG A 25 -14.16 16.03 3.01
CA ARG A 25 -14.31 14.63 3.47
C ARG A 25 -13.75 13.65 2.45
N LEU A 26 -13.94 13.93 1.16
CA LEU A 26 -13.34 13.15 0.07
C LEU A 26 -11.81 13.23 0.10
N ALA A 27 -11.25 14.43 0.33
CA ALA A 27 -9.81 14.63 0.47
C ALA A 27 -9.24 13.85 1.67
N ALA A 28 -9.88 13.95 2.84
CA ALA A 28 -9.47 13.19 4.03
C ALA A 28 -9.56 11.67 3.83
N LEU A 29 -10.58 11.20 3.09
CA LEU A 29 -10.72 9.79 2.74
C LEU A 29 -9.61 9.34 1.77
N ALA A 30 -9.29 10.15 0.75
CA ALA A 30 -8.19 9.87 -0.17
C ALA A 30 -6.85 9.75 0.56
N GLU A 31 -6.56 10.68 1.49
CA GLU A 31 -5.35 10.62 2.31
C GLU A 31 -5.31 9.35 3.19
N THR A 32 -6.46 8.95 3.72
CA THR A 32 -6.57 7.73 4.53
C THR A 32 -6.29 6.47 3.71
N VAL A 33 -6.82 6.41 2.48
CA VAL A 33 -6.57 5.29 1.55
C VAL A 33 -5.10 5.24 1.16
N GLU A 34 -4.50 6.36 0.77
CA GLU A 34 -3.08 6.45 0.41
C GLU A 34 -2.19 5.97 1.57
N ARG A 35 -2.53 6.36 2.81
CA ARG A 35 -1.81 5.90 4.00
C ARG A 35 -1.97 4.41 4.25
N ALA A 36 -3.17 3.86 4.02
CA ALA A 36 -3.43 2.44 4.18
C ALA A 36 -2.63 1.61 3.16
N GLU A 37 -2.59 2.03 1.90
CA GLU A 37 -1.79 1.37 0.84
C GLU A 37 -0.30 1.39 1.18
N HIS A 38 0.22 2.54 1.62
CA HIS A 38 1.60 2.65 2.05
C HIS A 38 1.90 1.71 3.22
N LYS A 39 1.00 1.66 4.21
CA LYS A 39 1.14 0.75 5.35
C LYS A 39 1.13 -0.71 4.90
N GLU A 40 0.21 -1.11 4.03
CA GLU A 40 0.15 -2.47 3.50
C GLU A 40 1.45 -2.86 2.81
N PHE A 41 1.99 -1.98 1.95
CA PHE A 41 3.27 -2.20 1.28
C PHE A 41 4.41 -2.46 2.29
N TYR A 42 4.53 -1.63 3.33
CA TYR A 42 5.57 -1.80 4.34
C TYR A 42 5.36 -3.03 5.21
N ASP A 43 4.12 -3.35 5.58
CA ASP A 43 3.79 -4.54 6.36
C ASP A 43 4.13 -5.81 5.58
N LEU A 44 3.79 -5.86 4.28
CA LEU A 44 4.15 -6.98 3.39
C LEU A 44 5.67 -7.09 3.20
N GLN A 45 6.37 -5.96 3.02
CA GLN A 45 7.82 -5.95 2.94
C GLN A 45 8.47 -6.44 4.24
N ALA A 46 7.95 -6.04 5.38
CA ALA A 46 8.43 -6.48 6.69
C ALA A 46 8.21 -7.99 6.88
N ALA A 47 7.02 -8.49 6.54
CA ALA A 47 6.72 -9.92 6.57
C ALA A 47 7.61 -10.74 5.62
N ALA A 48 7.87 -10.24 4.41
CA ALA A 48 8.79 -10.89 3.48
C ALA A 48 10.23 -10.91 4.01
N ASN A 49 10.68 -9.84 4.68
CA ASN A 49 11.99 -9.80 5.31
C ASN A 49 12.11 -10.73 6.52
N SER A 50 11.06 -10.89 7.33
CA SER A 50 11.08 -11.79 8.49
C SER A 50 11.15 -13.26 8.05
N LEU A 51 10.59 -13.62 6.89
CA LEU A 51 10.75 -14.96 6.32
C LEU A 51 12.22 -15.30 5.99
N LEU A 52 13.06 -14.30 5.69
CA LEU A 52 14.49 -14.52 5.48
C LEU A 52 15.24 -14.91 6.76
N ASP A 53 14.62 -14.76 7.93
CA ASP A 53 15.23 -15.24 9.17
C ASP A 53 15.26 -16.76 9.26
N LEU A 54 14.38 -17.44 8.53
CA LEU A 54 14.41 -18.89 8.34
C LEU A 54 15.54 -19.35 7.39
N VAL A 55 16.15 -18.41 6.65
CA VAL A 55 17.22 -18.69 5.69
C VAL A 55 18.58 -18.48 6.35
N PRO A 56 19.53 -19.43 6.20
CA PRO A 56 20.92 -19.24 6.64
C PRO A 56 21.50 -17.93 6.10
N LYS A 57 22.18 -17.14 6.95
CA LYS A 57 22.63 -15.78 6.61
C LYS A 57 23.41 -15.69 5.29
N MET A 58 24.23 -16.68 4.98
CA MET A 58 25.02 -16.79 3.75
C MET A 58 24.18 -16.94 2.46
N LEU A 59 22.95 -17.45 2.55
CA LEU A 59 22.05 -17.64 1.40
C LEU A 59 21.04 -16.51 1.23
N ARG A 60 20.86 -15.63 2.23
CA ARG A 60 19.86 -14.55 2.21
C ARG A 60 19.98 -13.65 0.98
N GLY A 61 21.20 -13.31 0.56
CA GLY A 61 21.44 -12.48 -0.63
C GLY A 61 21.02 -13.15 -1.94
N ALA A 62 21.27 -14.46 -2.06
CA ALA A 62 20.84 -15.25 -3.22
C ALA A 62 19.31 -15.38 -3.29
N VAL A 63 18.67 -15.58 -2.13
CA VAL A 63 17.20 -15.65 -2.02
C VAL A 63 16.58 -14.31 -2.41
N LYS A 64 17.02 -13.18 -1.84
CA LYS A 64 16.54 -11.84 -2.22
C LYS A 64 16.64 -11.59 -3.73
N LYS A 65 17.79 -11.92 -4.32
CA LYS A 65 18.02 -11.78 -5.76
C LYS A 65 17.07 -12.65 -6.60
N ALA A 66 16.74 -13.86 -6.15
CA ALA A 66 15.83 -14.76 -6.85
C ALA A 66 14.38 -14.27 -6.83
N VAL A 67 13.92 -13.69 -5.72
CA VAL A 67 12.55 -13.16 -5.57
C VAL A 67 12.40 -11.69 -5.99
N ARG A 68 13.46 -11.06 -6.48
CA ARG A 68 13.50 -9.64 -6.89
C ARG A 68 13.07 -8.69 -5.75
N MET A 69 13.45 -9.02 -4.52
CA MET A 69 13.37 -8.14 -3.34
C MET A 69 14.60 -7.25 -3.21
#